data_AF-A0A7S1YNU4-F1
#
_entry.id   AF-A0A7S1YNU4-F1
#
_cell.length_a   1.000
_cell.length_b   1.000
_cell.length_c   1.000
_cell.angle_alpha   90.00
_cell.angle_beta   90.00
_cell.angle_gamma   90.00
#
_symmetry.space_group_name_H-M   'P 1'
#
loop_
_entity.id
_entity.type
_entity.pdbx_description
1 polymer ?
#
loop_
_entity_poly.entity_id
_entity_poly.type
_entity_poly.pdbx_seq_one_letter_code
_entity_poly.pdbx_strand_id
1 'polypeptide(L)'
;MDLENLTYERSSTVAGAFNQEPDQIRHILGESGTGVAEGGDIVYFCEDGGNDAGVHGRDSSGNFYSILDGPGHNGETTGLDLSPDRRRMYVSYQDERIIYEITRDDGLPFNGIKLDIKYHYA
;
A
#
# COMPACT_ATOMS: atom_id res chain seq x y z
N MET A 1 18.54 -7.21 0.00
CA MET A 1 19.02 -8.55 -0.38
C MET A 1 20.21 -8.33 -1.29
N ASP A 2 21.37 -8.81 -0.89
CA ASP A 2 22.59 -8.81 -1.67
C ASP A 2 22.81 -10.24 -2.21
N LEU A 3 22.58 -10.40 -3.51
CA LEU A 3 22.68 -11.69 -4.19
C LEU A 3 24.13 -12.10 -4.46
N GLU A 4 25.08 -11.16 -4.48
CA GLU A 4 26.50 -11.46 -4.71
C GLU A 4 27.16 -12.00 -3.45
N ASN A 5 26.84 -11.42 -2.30
CA ASN A 5 27.38 -11.87 -1.01
C ASN A 5 26.49 -12.88 -0.29
N LEU A 6 25.34 -13.25 -0.87
CA LEU A 6 24.32 -14.09 -0.25
C LEU A 6 23.87 -13.58 1.13
N THR A 7 23.92 -12.26 1.32
CA THR A 7 23.52 -11.63 2.58
C THR A 7 22.17 -10.94 2.41
N TYR A 8 21.40 -10.91 3.50
CA TYR A 8 20.22 -10.08 3.57
C TYR A 8 20.16 -9.41 4.93
N GLU A 9 19.79 -8.13 4.94
CA GLU A 9 19.34 -7.47 6.14
C GLU A 9 17.82 -7.56 6.19
N ARG A 10 17.30 -8.07 7.31
CA ARG A 10 15.87 -8.10 7.61
C ARG A 10 15.63 -7.12 8.75
N SER A 11 14.79 -6.12 8.51
CA SER A 11 14.12 -5.41 9.59
C SER A 11 12.73 -6.02 9.77
N SER A 12 12.41 -6.41 11.01
CA SER A 12 11.06 -6.82 11.38
C SER A 12 10.27 -5.57 11.76
N THR A 13 9.04 -5.43 11.27
CA THR A 13 8.05 -4.54 11.87
C THR A 13 7.50 -5.23 13.11
N VAL A 14 8.26 -5.17 14.21
CA VAL A 14 7.84 -5.75 15.49
C VAL A 14 6.60 -5.00 15.97
N ALA A 15 5.42 -5.57 15.65
CA ALA A 15 4.06 -5.19 16.05
C ALA A 15 3.61 -3.74 15.75
N GLY A 16 2.43 -3.60 15.14
CA GLY A 16 1.69 -2.33 15.02
C GLY A 16 1.77 -1.61 13.67
N ALA A 17 2.49 -2.16 12.69
CA ALA A 17 2.46 -1.64 11.30
C ALA A 17 1.48 -2.42 10.39
N PHE A 18 1.05 -3.59 10.85
CA PHE A 18 0.12 -4.49 10.19
C PHE A 18 -0.91 -4.90 11.23
N ASN A 19 -2.17 -5.00 10.83
CA ASN A 19 -3.19 -5.64 11.66
C ASN A 19 -3.12 -7.16 11.44
N GLN A 20 -2.73 -7.59 10.23
CA GLN A 20 -2.84 -8.98 9.76
C GLN A 20 -1.55 -9.47 9.02
N GLU A 21 -1.61 -10.60 8.31
CA GLU A 21 -0.42 -11.19 7.65
C GLU A 21 -0.19 -10.57 6.26
N PRO A 22 1.02 -10.09 5.91
CA PRO A 22 1.27 -9.54 4.58
C PRO A 22 1.32 -10.64 3.51
N ASP A 23 0.61 -10.43 2.40
CA ASP A 23 0.61 -11.34 1.25
C ASP A 23 1.21 -10.66 -0.02
N GLN A 24 0.37 -10.22 -0.96
CA GLN A 24 0.82 -9.68 -2.23
C GLN A 24 1.51 -8.32 -2.09
N ILE A 25 2.58 -8.08 -2.87
CA ILE A 25 3.33 -6.83 -2.93
C ILE A 25 3.30 -6.21 -4.34
N ARG A 26 3.14 -4.89 -4.42
CA ARG A 26 3.27 -4.09 -5.65
C ARG A 26 4.15 -2.88 -5.41
N HIS A 27 5.23 -2.76 -6.16
CA HIS A 27 6.16 -1.63 -6.06
C HIS A 27 5.88 -0.60 -7.15
N ILE A 28 5.69 0.66 -6.76
CA ILE A 28 5.73 1.81 -7.67
C ILE A 28 7.10 2.47 -7.53
N LEU A 29 7.84 2.56 -8.63
CA LEU A 29 9.03 3.39 -8.74
C LEU A 29 8.63 4.84 -9.05
N GLY A 30 9.22 5.80 -8.33
CA GLY A 30 9.16 7.21 -8.67
C GLY A 30 9.76 7.43 -10.05
N GLU A 31 9.00 8.02 -10.95
CA GLU A 31 9.55 8.49 -12.23
C GLU A 31 10.16 9.86 -12.01
N SER A 32 11.49 9.92 -12.04
CA SER A 32 12.19 11.20 -12.15
C SER A 32 11.92 11.79 -13.54
N GLY A 33 11.03 12.78 -13.63
CA GLY A 33 10.92 13.63 -14.82
C GLY A 33 9.56 13.84 -15.49
N THR A 34 8.43 13.42 -14.93
CA THR A 34 7.11 13.59 -15.59
C THR A 34 6.27 14.80 -15.14
N GLY A 35 6.82 15.70 -14.32
CA GLY A 35 6.18 17.00 -14.01
C GLY A 35 4.87 16.91 -13.22
N VAL A 36 4.46 15.71 -12.80
CA VAL A 36 3.44 15.48 -11.77
C VAL A 36 4.18 15.54 -10.43
N ALA A 37 3.62 16.24 -9.44
CA ALA A 37 4.26 16.54 -8.16
C ALA A 37 5.06 15.33 -7.64
N GLU A 38 6.39 15.47 -7.64
CA GLU A 38 7.36 14.42 -7.32
C GLU A 38 6.89 13.61 -6.12
N GLY A 39 6.60 12.33 -6.33
CA GLY A 39 6.39 11.46 -5.20
C GLY A 39 7.13 10.15 -5.37
N GLY A 40 7.61 9.69 -4.23
CA GLY A 40 8.69 8.73 -4.13
C GLY A 40 8.25 7.29 -4.36
N ASP A 41 9.25 6.42 -4.32
CA ASP A 41 9.07 4.97 -4.35
C ASP A 41 8.15 4.54 -3.21
N ILE A 42 7.11 3.78 -3.54
CA ILE A 42 6.20 3.19 -2.56
C ILE A 42 5.97 1.73 -2.88
N VAL A 43 6.14 0.91 -1.85
CA VAL A 43 5.74 -0.49 -1.86
C VAL A 43 4.35 -0.59 -1.25
N TYR A 44 3.38 -0.97 -2.05
CA TYR A 44 2.05 -1.36 -1.60
C TYR A 44 2.01 -2.85 -1.31
N PHE A 45 1.18 -3.23 -0.35
CA PHE A 45 0.92 -4.62 -0.04
C PHE A 45 -0.51 -4.82 0.44
N CYS A 46 -0.98 -6.04 0.26
CA CYS A 46 -2.21 -6.54 0.80
C CYS A 46 -1.99 -7.27 2.12
N GLU A 47 -3.05 -7.35 2.92
CA GLU A 47 -3.12 -8.21 4.09
C GLU A 47 -4.05 -9.42 3.86
N ASP A 48 -3.69 -10.53 4.50
CA ASP A 48 -4.47 -11.77 4.66
C ASP A 48 -4.83 -11.98 6.13
N GLY A 49 -6.12 -12.16 6.37
CA GLY A 49 -6.68 -12.66 7.61
C GLY A 49 -7.63 -11.68 8.28
N GLY A 50 -8.39 -12.22 9.25
CA GLY A 50 -9.29 -11.40 10.07
C GLY A 50 -10.52 -10.90 9.30
N ASN A 51 -11.15 -9.86 9.84
CA ASN A 51 -12.32 -9.20 9.26
C ASN A 51 -12.00 -7.77 8.79
N ASP A 52 -10.72 -7.45 8.72
CA ASP A 52 -10.18 -6.11 8.58
C ASP A 52 -8.97 -6.04 7.64
N ALA A 53 -8.76 -7.06 6.81
CA ALA A 53 -7.70 -7.06 5.80
C ALA A 53 -7.74 -5.79 4.93
N GLY A 54 -6.61 -5.11 4.90
CA GLY A 54 -6.44 -3.80 4.28
C GLY A 54 -5.38 -3.77 3.18
N VAL A 55 -5.23 -2.58 2.60
CA VAL A 55 -4.15 -2.26 1.66
C VAL A 55 -3.34 -1.14 2.25
N HIS A 56 -2.03 -1.36 2.35
CA HIS A 56 -1.13 -0.39 2.95
C HIS A 56 0.09 -0.15 2.06
N GLY A 57 0.73 1.00 2.25
CA GLY A 57 1.91 1.42 1.51
C GLY A 57 3.03 1.81 2.45
N ARG A 58 4.27 1.58 2.01
CA ARG A 58 5.49 2.02 2.69
C ARG A 58 6.41 2.72 1.72
N ASP A 59 6.90 3.90 2.08
CA ASP A 59 7.87 4.62 1.26
C ASP A 59 9.33 4.33 1.65
N SER A 60 10.26 4.83 0.84
CA SER A 60 11.71 4.70 1.06
C SER A 60 12.22 5.40 2.32
N SER A 61 11.46 6.36 2.88
CA SER A 61 11.76 7.00 4.16
C SER A 61 11.24 6.21 5.37
N GLY A 62 10.53 5.10 5.11
CA GLY A 62 9.97 4.23 6.14
C GLY A 62 8.60 4.66 6.65
N ASN A 63 7.96 5.67 6.04
CA ASN A 63 6.61 6.08 6.42
C ASN A 63 5.59 5.03 5.96
N PHE A 64 4.54 4.84 6.78
CA PHE A 64 3.45 3.90 6.52
C PHE A 64 2.14 4.63 6.22
N TYR A 65 1.36 4.06 5.31
CA TYR A 65 0.09 4.63 4.85
C TYR A 65 -0.96 3.52 4.73
N SER A 66 -2.17 3.74 5.24
CA SER A 66 -3.32 2.87 4.96
C SER A 66 -4.14 3.48 3.83
N ILE A 67 -4.43 2.68 2.80
CA ILE A 67 -5.35 3.05 1.72
C ILE A 67 -6.76 2.58 2.05
N LEU A 68 -6.87 1.33 2.53
CA LEU A 68 -8.07 0.77 3.12
C LEU A 68 -7.66 0.09 4.42
N ASP A 69 -8.42 0.35 5.48
CA ASP A 69 -8.25 -0.29 6.79
C ASP A 69 -9.57 -0.98 7.09
N GLY A 70 -9.66 -2.27 6.77
CA GLY A 70 -10.80 -3.12 7.07
C GLY A 70 -12.19 -2.52 6.83
N PRO A 71 -12.67 -2.39 5.58
CA PRO A 71 -14.04 -1.93 5.27
C PRO A 71 -15.16 -2.85 5.77
N GLY A 72 -14.86 -3.81 6.66
CA GLY A 72 -15.79 -4.79 7.22
C GLY A 72 -15.93 -6.05 6.38
N HIS A 73 -14.91 -6.37 5.58
CA HIS A 73 -14.89 -7.56 4.73
C HIS A 73 -14.04 -8.66 5.36
N ASN A 74 -14.52 -9.89 5.28
CA ASN A 74 -13.79 -11.04 5.79
C ASN A 74 -12.76 -11.53 4.78
N GLY A 75 -11.66 -12.11 5.30
CA GLY A 75 -10.70 -12.83 4.49
C GLY A 75 -9.52 -11.98 4.05
N GLU A 76 -9.14 -12.12 2.79
CA GLU A 76 -7.89 -11.63 2.22
C GLU A 76 -8.12 -10.53 1.18
N THR A 77 -7.29 -9.48 1.23
CA THR A 77 -7.12 -8.57 0.09
C THR A 77 -6.07 -9.14 -0.86
N THR A 78 -6.36 -9.14 -2.16
CA THR A 78 -5.43 -9.69 -3.17
C THR A 78 -5.67 -9.03 -4.52
N GLY A 79 -4.90 -9.37 -5.54
CA GLY A 79 -5.08 -8.86 -6.90
C GLY A 79 -4.81 -7.36 -7.02
N LEU A 80 -3.88 -6.83 -6.25
CA LEU A 80 -3.56 -5.40 -6.24
C LEU A 80 -2.85 -4.97 -7.53
N ASP A 81 -3.43 -4.00 -8.24
CA ASP A 81 -2.80 -3.34 -9.38
C ASP A 81 -3.21 -1.86 -9.51
N LEU A 82 -2.53 -1.12 -10.39
CA LEU A 82 -2.73 0.31 -10.61
C LEU A 82 -2.97 0.62 -12.09
N SER A 83 -3.75 1.66 -12.35
CA SER A 83 -3.83 2.24 -13.71
C SER A 83 -2.46 2.76 -14.17
N PRO A 84 -2.22 2.88 -15.49
CA PRO A 84 -0.95 3.39 -16.03
C PRO A 84 -0.56 4.79 -15.51
N ASP A 85 -1.55 5.66 -15.27
CA ASP A 85 -1.37 6.99 -14.69
C ASP A 85 -1.34 6.99 -13.15
N ARG A 86 -1.47 5.81 -12.53
CA ARG A 86 -1.41 5.56 -11.08
C ARG A 86 -2.47 6.31 -10.28
N ARG A 87 -3.55 6.76 -10.92
CA ARG A 87 -4.67 7.46 -10.25
C ARG A 87 -5.78 6.54 -9.78
N ARG A 88 -5.78 5.29 -10.23
CA ARG A 88 -6.73 4.24 -9.84
C ARG A 88 -5.95 3.07 -9.30
N MET A 89 -6.35 2.58 -8.13
CA MET A 89 -5.88 1.33 -7.56
C MET A 89 -7.03 0.33 -7.61
N TYR A 90 -6.73 -0.89 -8.05
CA TYR A 90 -7.67 -2.00 -8.06
C TYR A 90 -7.23 -3.03 -7.05
N VAL A 91 -8.16 -3.53 -6.25
CA VAL A 91 -7.93 -4.59 -5.27
C VAL A 91 -9.15 -5.49 -5.19
N SER A 92 -8.94 -6.77 -4.94
CA SER A 92 -9.99 -7.76 -4.73
C SER A 92 -10.05 -8.21 -3.28
N TYR A 93 -11.26 -8.48 -2.78
CA TYR A 93 -11.50 -9.24 -1.56
C TYR A 93 -11.82 -10.68 -1.97
N GLN A 94 -10.91 -11.62 -1.68
CA GLN A 94 -10.93 -12.96 -2.26
C GLN A 94 -12.22 -13.72 -1.91
N ASP A 95 -12.58 -13.75 -0.62
CA ASP A 95 -13.72 -14.50 -0.11
C ASP A 95 -15.06 -13.93 -0.58
N GLU A 96 -15.16 -12.61 -0.60
CA GLU A 96 -16.40 -11.90 -0.97
C GLU A 96 -16.55 -11.71 -2.48
N ARG A 97 -15.48 -11.95 -3.26
CA ARG A 97 -15.45 -11.85 -4.73
C ARG A 97 -15.81 -10.45 -5.22
N ILE A 98 -15.41 -9.45 -4.44
CA ILE A 98 -15.60 -8.03 -4.74
C ILE A 98 -14.29 -7.47 -5.28
N ILE A 99 -14.37 -6.58 -6.27
CA ILE A 99 -13.25 -5.78 -6.75
C ILE A 99 -13.58 -4.31 -6.51
N TYR A 100 -12.66 -3.61 -5.85
CA TYR A 100 -12.73 -2.17 -5.66
C TYR A 100 -11.89 -1.43 -6.69
N GLU A 101 -12.42 -0.32 -7.18
CA GLU A 101 -11.63 0.78 -7.76
C GLU A 101 -11.51 1.86 -6.69
N ILE A 102 -10.28 2.23 -6.36
CA ILE A 102 -9.97 3.24 -5.35
C ILE A 102 -9.33 4.42 -6.08
N THR A 103 -9.85 5.61 -5.80
CA THR A 103 -9.34 6.89 -6.32
C THR A 103 -9.10 7.86 -5.18
N ARG A 104 -8.22 8.83 -5.40
CA ARG A 104 -8.02 9.94 -4.47
C ARG A 104 -8.86 11.14 -4.89
N ASP A 105 -9.49 11.80 -3.92
CA ASP A 105 -10.29 13.01 -4.16
C ASP A 105 -9.44 14.19 -4.68
N ASP A 106 -8.16 14.23 -4.34
CA ASP A 106 -7.22 15.26 -4.82
C ASP A 106 -6.73 15.03 -6.25
N GLY A 107 -7.10 13.91 -6.88
CA GLY A 107 -6.72 13.56 -8.26
C GLY A 107 -5.23 13.29 -8.46
N LEU A 108 -4.42 13.26 -7.39
CA LEU A 108 -3.01 12.90 -7.47
C LEU A 108 -2.83 11.39 -7.69
N PRO A 109 -1.73 10.95 -8.29
CA PRO A 109 -1.41 9.53 -8.33
C PRO A 109 -1.14 8.99 -6.93
N PHE A 110 -1.26 7.67 -6.75
CA PHE A 110 -0.99 7.01 -5.47
C PHE A 110 0.47 7.17 -5.00
N ASN A 111 1.40 7.41 -5.93
CA ASN A 111 2.75 7.83 -5.62
C ASN A 111 2.98 9.34 -5.66
N GLY A 112 1.94 10.18 -5.62
CA GLY A 112 2.08 11.63 -5.51
C GLY A 112 2.33 12.09 -4.08
N ILE A 113 2.50 13.41 -3.91
CA ILE A 113 2.63 14.04 -2.59
C ILE A 113 1.41 13.71 -1.72
N LYS A 114 1.68 13.43 -0.44
CA LYS A 114 0.65 13.10 0.57
C LYS A 114 0.76 14.13 1.70
N LEU A 115 -0.40 14.61 2.17
CA LEU A 115 -0.48 15.38 3.40
C LEU A 115 -1.04 14.45 4.48
N ASP A 116 -0.20 14.03 5.42
CA ASP A 116 -0.64 13.28 6.59
C ASP A 116 -1.10 14.26 7.68
N ILE A 117 -2.38 14.21 8.03
CA ILE A 117 -2.93 14.88 9.20
C ILE A 117 -3.51 13.81 10.11
N LYS A 118 -2.65 13.24 10.95
CA LYS A 118 -3.07 12.34 12.03
C LYS A 118 -3.86 13.14 13.08
N TYR A 119 -5.19 13.03 13.05
CA TYR A 119 -6.03 13.49 14.15
C TYR A 119 -5.80 12.58 15.37
N HIS A 120 -5.27 13.14 16.45
CA HIS A 120 -5.35 12.52 17.77
C HIS A 120 -6.60 13.08 18.46
N TYR A 121 -7.58 12.22 18.75
CA TYR A 121 -8.59 12.56 19.76
C TYR A 121 -7.95 12.46 21.14
N ALA A 122 -8.22 13.45 21.99
CA ALA A 122 -7.85 13.48 23.40
C ALA A 122 -8.84 12.69 24.25
#